data_AF-A0A3R6AU02-F1
#
_entry.id   AF-A0A3R6AU02-F1
#
_cell.length_a   1.000
_cell.length_b   1.000
_cell.length_c   1.000
_cell.angle_alpha   90.00
_cell.angle_beta   90.00
_cell.angle_gamma   90.00
#
_symmetry.space_group_name_H-M   'P 1'
#
loop_
_entity.id
_entity.type
_entity.pdbx_description
1 polymer ?
#
loop_
_entity_poly.entity_id
_entity_poly.type
_entity_poly.pdbx_seq_one_letter_code
_entity_poly.pdbx_strand_id
1 'polypeptide(L)' 'MYEPATDSIIANIDENTILVIRCKECNSSVIFDDPNDVVYLYRLAMETPLLYAKFALKENGLQNYVDAMNWFNY' A
#
# COMPACT_ATOMS: atom_id res chain seq x y z
N MET A 1 6.07 -5.36 -8.84
CA MET A 1 6.81 -4.09 -8.74
C MET A 1 5.84 -2.94 -8.62
N TYR A 2 6.27 -1.81 -8.05
CA TYR A 2 5.50 -0.56 -8.10
C TYR A 2 5.74 0.13 -9.44
N GLU A 3 4.66 0.58 -10.09
CA GLU A 3 4.65 1.27 -11.38
C GLU A 3 4.24 2.74 -11.17
N PRO A 4 5.22 3.68 -11.15
CA PRO A 4 4.97 5.08 -10.81
C PRO A 4 4.03 5.80 -11.78
N ALA A 5 4.04 5.45 -13.07
CA ALA A 5 3.23 6.16 -14.07
C ALA A 5 1.72 5.96 -13.85
N THR A 6 1.34 4.86 -13.20
CA THR A 6 -0.06 4.49 -12.94
C THR A 6 -0.38 4.41 -11.45
N ASP A 7 0.58 4.76 -10.58
CA ASP A 7 0.47 4.61 -9.13
C ASP A 7 -0.09 3.24 -8.71
N SER A 8 0.48 2.17 -9.28
CA SER A 8 -0.07 0.82 -9.14
C SER A 8 0.99 -0.20 -8.77
N ILE A 9 0.60 -1.25 -8.06
CA ILE A 9 1.44 -2.43 -7.87
C ILE A 9 1.04 -3.49 -8.88
N ILE A 10 2.02 -3.94 -9.64
CA ILE A 10 1.90 -5.00 -10.63
C ILE A 10 2.55 -6.26 -10.04
N ALA A 11 1.76 -7.30 -9.81
CA ALA A 11 2.23 -8.58 -9.31
C ALA A 11 1.80 -9.71 -10.26
N ASN A 12 2.75 -10.55 -10.68
CA ASN A 12 2.44 -11.77 -11.43
C ASN A 12 2.03 -12.85 -10.43
N ILE A 13 0.81 -13.38 -10.55
CA ILE A 13 0.30 -14.41 -9.64
C ILE A 13 0.44 -15.81 -10.24
N ASP A 14 0.37 -15.92 -11.57
CA ASP A 14 0.71 -17.10 -12.34
C ASP A 14 1.37 -16.71 -13.68
N GLU A 15 1.63 -17.67 -14.57
CA GLU A 15 2.32 -17.45 -15.85
C GLU A 15 1.62 -16.42 -16.75
N ASN A 16 0.29 -16.27 -16.66
CA ASN A 16 -0.50 -15.41 -17.54
C ASN A 16 -1.45 -14.43 -16.80
N THR A 17 -1.44 -14.42 -15.47
CA THR A 17 -2.30 -13.58 -14.63
C THR A 17 -1.49 -12.52 -13.91
N ILE A 18 -1.88 -11.27 -14.16
CA ILE A 18 -1.34 -10.10 -13.49
C ILE A 18 -2.40 -9.54 -12.56
N LEU A 19 -2.04 -9.35 -11.30
CA LEU A 19 -2.77 -8.52 -10.36
C LEU A 19 -2.26 -7.09 -10.46
N VAL A 20 -3.19 -6.17 -10.66
CA VAL A 20 -2.95 -4.73 -10.64
C VAL A 20 -3.72 -4.13 -9.46
N ILE A 21 -2.98 -3.61 -8.48
CA ILE A 21 -3.54 -2.91 -7.32
C ILE A 21 -3.33 -1.41 -7.53
N ARG A 22 -4.41 -0.64 -7.60
CA ARG A 22 -4.35 0.82 -7.74
C ARG A 22 -4.15 1.46 -6.37
N CYS A 23 -2.94 1.98 -6.11
CA CYS A 23 -2.56 2.45 -4.78
C CYS A 23 -3.44 3.62 -4.34
N LYS A 24 -3.79 4.54 -5.26
CA LYS A 24 -4.73 5.64 -4.97
C LYS A 24 -6.08 5.18 -4.43
N GLU A 25 -6.64 4.10 -4.99
CA GLU A 25 -7.95 3.56 -4.55
C GLU A 25 -7.81 2.90 -3.17
N CYS A 26 -6.77 2.09 -2.96
CA CYS A 26 -6.51 1.46 -1.67
C CYS A 26 -6.21 2.50 -0.57
N ASN A 27 -5.36 3.49 -0.85
CA ASN A 27 -5.00 4.56 0.07
C ASN A 27 -6.21 5.42 0.45
N SER A 28 -7.21 5.56 -0.43
CA SER A 28 -8.43 6.34 -0.14
C SER A 28 -9.32 5.75 0.95
N SER A 29 -9.15 4.45 1.25
CA SER A 29 -9.85 3.78 2.35
C SER A 29 -9.14 3.89 3.70
N VAL A 30 -7.95 4.49 3.74
CA VAL A 30 -7.16 4.64 4.97
C VAL A 30 -7.44 6.00 5.59
N ILE A 31 -7.70 6.00 6.89
CA ILE A 31 -7.84 7.19 7.72
C ILE A 31 -6.45 7.54 8.25
N PHE A 32 -6.03 8.77 7.99
CA PHE A 32 -4.75 9.30 8.45
C PHE A 32 -4.97 10.28 9.60
N ASP A 33 -4.16 10.18 10.66
CA ASP A 33 -4.19 11.12 11.79
C ASP A 33 -3.53 12.45 11.39
N ASP A 34 -2.43 12.38 10.65
CA ASP A 34 -1.77 13.51 9.99
C ASP A 34 -1.71 13.29 8.46
N PRO A 35 -1.93 14.33 7.62
CA PRO A 35 -1.82 14.19 6.17
C PRO A 35 -0.48 13.61 5.67
N ASN A 36 0.61 13.76 6.43
CA ASN A 36 1.92 13.20 6.09
C ASN A 36 2.01 11.69 6.32
N ASP A 37 1.09 11.06 7.06
CA ASP A 37 1.11 9.62 7.32
C ASP A 37 0.92 8.79 6.03
N VAL A 38 0.36 9.40 4.98
CA VAL A 38 0.30 8.81 3.63
C VAL A 38 1.68 8.44 3.09
N VAL A 39 2.75 9.10 3.55
CA VAL A 39 4.13 8.82 3.16
C VAL A 39 4.53 7.40 3.55
N TYR A 40 4.01 6.83 4.64
CA TYR A 40 4.30 5.43 4.99
C TYR A 40 3.81 4.47 3.90
N LEU A 41 2.64 4.75 3.30
CA LEU A 41 2.08 3.92 2.25
C LEU A 41 2.84 4.05 0.94
N TYR A 42 3.24 5.27 0.56
CA TYR A 42 4.11 5.49 -0.61
C TYR A 42 5.46 4.81 -0.44
N ARG A 43 6.06 4.91 0.75
CA ARG A 43 7.31 4.24 1.09
C ARG A 43 7.15 2.72 1.04
N LEU A 44 6.07 2.19 1.62
CA LEU A 44 5.77 0.76 1.61
C LEU A 44 5.60 0.23 0.18
N ALA A 45 4.87 0.94 -0.68
CA ALA A 45 4.67 0.58 -2.08
C ALA A 45 5.99 0.61 -2.86
N MET A 46 6.85 1.61 -2.62
CA MET A 46 8.12 1.77 -3.33
C MET A 46 9.18 0.76 -2.87
N GLU A 47 9.38 0.60 -1.56
CA GLU A 47 10.44 -0.24 -0.98
C GLU A 47 10.02 -1.72 -0.95
N THR A 48 8.76 -2.02 -0.64
CA THR A 48 8.26 -3.39 -0.50
C THR A 48 6.87 -3.59 -1.16
N PRO A 49 6.76 -3.46 -2.50
CA PRO A 49 5.47 -3.48 -3.21
C PRO A 49 4.60 -4.72 -2.90
N LEU A 50 5.20 -5.89 -2.73
CA LEU A 50 4.46 -7.11 -2.40
C LEU A 50 3.88 -7.08 -0.98
N LEU A 51 4.53 -6.40 -0.04
CA LEU A 51 4.02 -6.24 1.32
C LEU A 51 2.84 -5.26 1.34
N TYR A 52 2.94 -4.15 0.59
CA TYR A 52 1.78 -3.29 0.35
C TYR A 52 0.63 -4.09 -0.23
N ALA A 53 0.85 -4.87 -1.29
CA ALA A 53 -0.19 -5.69 -1.93
C ALA A 53 -0.87 -6.63 -0.93
N LYS A 54 -0.06 -7.31 -0.09
CA LYS A 54 -0.57 -8.20 0.96
C LYS A 54 -1.48 -7.48 1.95
N PHE A 55 -1.13 -6.25 2.35
CA PHE A 55 -1.97 -5.46 3.25
C PHE A 55 -3.19 -4.86 2.56
N ALA A 56 -3.08 -4.42 1.31
CA ALA A 56 -4.20 -3.92 0.52
C ALA A 56 -5.29 -4.97 0.28
N LEU A 57 -4.90 -6.25 0.19
CA LEU A 57 -5.82 -7.38 0.03
C LEU A 57 -6.41 -7.90 1.36
N LYS A 58 -5.95 -7.39 2.50
CA LYS A 58 -6.44 -7.78 3.82
C LYS A 58 -7.38 -6.70 4.34
N GLU A 59 -8.50 -7.11 4.93
CA GLU A 59 -9.40 -6.19 5.63
C GLU A 59 -8.62 -5.37 6.67
N ASN A 60 -8.75 -4.05 6.62
CA ASN A 60 -8.02 -3.07 7.44
C ASN A 60 -6.49 -3.21 7.38
N GLY A 61 -5.91 -3.91 6.39
CA GLY A 61 -4.48 -4.21 6.38
C GLY A 61 -3.61 -2.96 6.28
N LEU A 62 -3.96 -2.03 5.39
CA LEU A 62 -3.24 -0.76 5.24
C LEU A 62 -3.48 0.18 6.44
N GLN A 63 -4.69 0.20 6.99
CA GLN A 63 -5.00 0.98 8.21
C GLN A 63 -4.11 0.51 9.37
N ASN A 64 -4.11 -0.80 9.66
CA ASN A 64 -3.30 -1.38 10.73
C ASN A 64 -1.79 -1.10 10.54
N TYR A 65 -1.33 -1.03 9.29
CA TYR A 65 0.06 -0.68 9.00
C TYR A 65 0.36 0.79 9.35
N VAL A 66 -0.52 1.73 8.94
CA VAL A 66 -0.37 3.14 9.28
C VAL A 66 -0.45 3.36 10.78
N ASP A 67 -1.41 2.75 11.47
CA ASP A 67 -1.56 2.84 12.92
C ASP A 67 -0.29 2.37 13.64
N ALA A 68 0.32 1.28 13.16
CA ALA A 68 1.58 0.78 13.70
C ALA A 68 2.75 1.74 13.45
N MET A 69 2.85 2.33 12.26
CA MET A 69 3.89 3.32 11.95
C MET A 69 3.75 4.57 12.82
N ASN A 70 2.52 5.05 13.02
CA ASN A 70 2.23 6.16 13.93
C ASN A 70 2.64 5.83 15.36
N TRP A 71 2.36 4.62 15.84
CA TRP A 71 2.79 4.17 17.17
C TRP A 71 4.32 4.20 17.35
N PHE A 72 5.09 3.81 16.33
CA PHE A 72 6.56 3.82 16.40
C PHE A 72 7.19 5.20 16.24
N ASN A 73 6.47 6.16 15.68
CA ASN A 73 6.94 7.53 15.46
C ASN A 73 6.56 8.51 16.59
N TYR A 74 6.00 7.99 17.69
CA TYR A 74 5.69 8.74 18.91
C TYR A 74 6.90 8.87 19.86
#